data_AF-A0A131Y833-F1
#
_entry.id   AF-A0A131Y833-F1
#
_cell.length_a   1.000
_cell.length_b   1.000
_cell.length_c   1.000
_cell.angle_alpha   90.00
_cell.angle_beta   90.00
_cell.angle_gamma   90.00
#
_symmetry.space_group_name_H-M   'P 1'
#
loop_
_entity.id
_entity.type
_entity.pdbx_description
1 polymer ?
#
loop_
_entity_poly.entity_id
_entity_poly.type
_entity_poly.pdbx_seq_one_letter_code
_entity_poly.pdbx_strand_id
1 'polypeptide(L)'
;LEKNANKELKDATLKIFDHLSGLHTSVKQCREDARDGARNTKEQLEAQLSRLSKQLVRIETQVFAAANKELKVAIEDTMKTHIQELREQSEELMNATRSVSNYVLRYCGPKKLHWYFKGWEDFKKSALDRGFKETNSPFLYVCGYNVCLCMNLIHEEGQTVLGLFMFIRPGVNDSKLEWPFSKTYTLGVIHPKDKAKRKIHEVDASKSSDTPALQIPKQGGDLGFGTTTLSSTNELEREGFVNDDSLHFFLQVEPSCSFLTG
;
A
#
# COMPACT_ATOMS: atom_id res chain seq x y z
N LEU A 1 67.07 117.28 12.39
CA LEU A 1 65.90 116.66 11.76
C LEU A 1 66.16 115.19 11.42
N GLU A 2 67.27 114.85 10.75
CA GLU A 2 67.62 113.49 10.28
C GLU A 2 67.79 112.42 11.40
N LYS A 3 68.30 112.81 12.58
CA LYS A 3 68.56 111.90 13.71
C LYS A 3 67.29 111.40 14.41
N ASN A 4 66.18 112.16 14.36
CA ASN A 4 64.91 111.80 14.99
C ASN A 4 64.11 110.82 14.12
N ALA A 5 64.07 111.08 12.80
CA ALA A 5 63.42 110.19 11.83
C ALA A 5 64.07 108.78 11.78
N ASN A 6 65.40 108.68 11.93
CA ASN A 6 66.10 107.39 11.99
C ASN A 6 65.75 106.59 13.27
N LYS A 7 65.58 107.27 14.41
CA LYS A 7 65.14 106.64 15.67
C LYS A 7 63.70 106.11 15.56
N GLU A 8 62.79 106.88 14.97
CA GLU A 8 61.41 106.47 14.72
C GLU A 8 61.32 105.30 13.73
N LEU A 9 62.11 105.30 12.66
CA LEU A 9 62.20 104.19 11.72
C LEU A 9 62.70 102.91 12.38
N LYS A 10 63.71 103.02 13.25
CA LYS A 10 64.24 101.88 14.01
C LYS A 10 63.21 101.31 15.00
N ASP A 11 62.46 102.16 15.69
CA ASP A 11 61.38 101.76 16.61
C ASP A 11 60.22 101.09 15.86
N ALA A 12 59.81 101.66 14.72
CA ALA A 12 58.80 101.06 13.85
C ALA A 12 59.25 99.70 13.28
N THR A 13 60.52 99.58 12.89
CA THR A 13 61.10 98.32 12.40
C THR A 13 61.12 97.25 13.49
N LEU A 14 61.47 97.62 14.74
CA LEU A 14 61.41 96.71 15.89
C LEU A 14 59.98 96.25 16.19
N LYS A 15 59.01 97.16 16.17
CA LYS A 15 57.58 96.81 16.33
C LYS A 15 57.08 95.88 15.23
N ILE A 16 57.50 96.10 13.98
CA ILE A 16 57.17 95.20 12.87
C ILE A 16 57.80 93.82 13.12
N PHE A 17 59.05 93.75 13.57
CA PHE A 17 59.72 92.49 13.88
C PHE A 17 59.02 91.72 15.01
N ASP A 18 58.61 92.42 16.07
CA ASP A 18 57.86 91.84 17.18
C ASP A 18 56.49 91.32 16.73
N HIS A 19 55.76 92.10 15.92
CA HIS A 19 54.48 91.69 15.34
C HIS A 19 54.63 90.47 14.41
N LEU A 20 55.68 90.44 13.57
CA LEU A 20 55.96 89.29 12.69
C LEU A 20 56.32 88.04 13.50
N SER A 21 57.08 88.19 14.58
CA SER A 21 57.43 87.09 15.50
C SER A 21 56.21 86.56 16.24
N GLY A 22 55.33 87.45 16.71
CA GLY A 22 54.05 87.10 17.31
C GLY A 22 53.12 86.38 16.33
N LEU A 23 52.98 86.91 15.10
CA LEU A 23 52.18 86.29 14.04
C LEU A 23 52.70 84.90 13.68
N HIS A 24 54.01 84.73 13.51
CA HIS A 24 54.62 83.43 13.23
C HIS A 24 54.34 82.41 14.33
N THR A 25 54.35 82.84 15.60
CA THR A 25 53.99 81.98 16.74
C THR A 25 52.51 81.58 16.69
N SER A 26 51.60 82.53 16.46
CA SER A 26 50.17 82.26 16.33
C SER A 26 49.84 81.34 15.15
N VAL A 27 50.51 81.51 14.01
CA VAL A 27 50.35 80.63 12.83
C VAL A 27 50.85 79.21 13.12
N LYS A 28 51.97 79.07 13.84
CA LYS A 28 52.45 77.75 14.29
C LYS A 28 51.47 77.07 15.23
N GLN A 29 50.93 77.81 16.20
CA GLN A 29 49.94 77.27 17.13
C GLN A 29 48.67 76.84 16.40
N CYS A 30 48.11 77.70 15.55
CA CYS A 30 46.93 77.38 14.74
C CYS A 30 47.14 76.14 13.85
N ARG A 31 48.34 75.96 13.29
CA ARG A 31 48.69 74.75 12.52
C ARG A 31 48.73 73.49 13.39
N GLU A 32 49.20 73.60 14.64
CA GLU A 32 49.21 72.46 15.56
C GLU A 32 47.80 72.12 16.02
N ASP A 33 47.01 73.12 16.40
CA ASP A 33 45.61 72.96 16.79
C ASP A 33 44.78 72.33 15.64
N ALA A 34 45.02 72.74 14.40
CA ALA A 34 44.39 72.14 13.22
C ALA A 34 44.79 70.68 13.01
N ARG A 35 46.07 70.33 13.26
CA ARG A 35 46.55 68.94 13.19
C ARG A 35 45.95 68.08 14.31
N ASP A 36 45.86 68.62 15.51
CA ASP A 36 45.26 67.96 16.65
C ASP A 36 43.76 67.75 16.45
N GLY A 37 43.06 68.77 15.94
CA GLY A 37 41.66 68.65 15.52
C GLY A 37 41.45 67.57 14.45
N ALA A 38 42.32 67.51 13.44
CA ALA A 38 42.24 66.49 12.40
C ALA A 38 42.52 65.07 12.93
N ARG A 39 43.47 64.93 13.86
CA ARG A 39 43.77 63.66 14.52
C ARG A 39 42.61 63.19 15.39
N ASN A 40 42.05 64.07 16.21
CA ASN A 40 40.91 63.76 17.07
C ASN A 40 39.68 63.33 16.26
N THR A 41 39.38 64.03 15.15
CA THR A 41 38.25 63.65 14.28
C THR A 41 38.49 62.31 13.59
N LYS A 42 39.72 62.01 13.13
CA LYS A 42 40.09 60.71 12.58
C LYS A 42 39.90 59.59 13.62
N GLU A 43 40.42 59.76 14.83
CA GLU A 43 40.29 58.77 15.91
C GLU A 43 38.80 58.54 16.27
N GLN A 44 38.00 59.60 16.31
CA GLN A 44 36.55 59.50 16.53
C GLN A 44 35.85 58.72 15.41
N LEU A 45 36.20 58.97 14.15
CA LEU A 45 35.65 58.25 12.99
C LEU A 45 36.04 56.77 13.02
N GLU A 46 37.30 56.44 13.33
CA GLU A 46 37.77 55.06 13.45
C GLU A 46 37.05 54.32 14.59
N ALA A 47 36.83 54.98 15.74
CA ALA A 47 36.05 54.42 16.84
C ALA A 47 34.58 54.17 16.45
N GLN A 48 33.96 55.10 15.72
CA GLN A 48 32.60 54.93 15.21
C GLN A 48 32.50 53.80 14.19
N LEU A 49 33.43 53.71 13.23
CA LEU A 49 33.50 52.63 12.25
C LEU A 49 33.67 51.26 12.93
N SER A 50 34.55 51.16 13.93
CA SER A 50 34.73 49.93 14.71
C SER A 50 33.45 49.52 15.44
N ARG A 51 32.74 50.48 16.03
CA ARG A 51 31.45 50.24 16.70
C ARG A 51 30.37 49.77 15.73
N LEU A 52 30.25 50.45 14.57
CA LEU A 52 29.28 50.08 13.54
C LEU A 52 29.57 48.70 12.95
N SER A 53 30.83 48.38 12.69
CA SER A 53 31.24 47.04 12.22
C SER A 53 30.84 45.94 13.21
N LYS A 54 31.07 46.14 14.51
CA LYS A 54 30.62 45.20 15.55
C LYS A 54 29.09 45.06 15.61
N GLN A 55 28.36 46.16 15.45
CA GLN A 55 26.90 46.14 15.41
C GLN A 55 26.38 45.40 14.18
N LEU A 56 27.01 45.59 13.02
CA LEU A 56 26.64 44.90 11.78
C LEU A 56 26.79 43.39 11.94
N VAL A 57 27.94 42.90 12.41
CA VAL A 57 28.17 41.46 12.64
C VAL A 57 27.14 40.87 13.62
N ARG A 58 26.79 41.63 14.67
CA ARG A 58 25.77 41.20 15.64
C ARG A 58 24.39 41.09 14.98
N ILE A 59 24.00 42.07 14.17
CA ILE A 59 22.72 42.08 13.45
C ILE A 59 22.68 40.93 12.45
N GLU A 60 23.72 40.76 11.63
CA GLU A 60 23.84 39.66 10.67
C GLU A 60 23.64 38.31 11.37
N THR A 61 24.38 38.07 12.46
CA THR A 61 24.28 36.82 13.22
C THR A 61 22.87 36.59 13.76
N GLN A 62 22.23 37.62 14.31
CA GLN A 62 20.88 37.53 14.85
C GLN A 62 19.82 37.26 13.77
N VAL A 63 19.92 37.95 12.63
CA VAL A 63 19.01 37.77 11.50
C VAL A 63 19.16 36.38 10.90
N PHE A 64 20.38 35.90 10.67
CA PHE A 64 20.60 34.54 10.17
C PHE A 64 20.11 33.47 11.15
N ALA A 65 20.34 33.66 12.45
CA ALA A 65 19.85 32.72 13.46
C ALA A 65 18.31 32.66 13.50
N ALA A 66 17.64 33.82 13.41
CA ALA A 66 16.18 33.89 13.35
C ALA A 66 15.64 33.22 12.08
N ALA A 67 16.19 33.55 10.91
CA ALA A 67 15.78 32.97 9.63
C ALA A 67 15.99 31.45 9.59
N ASN A 68 17.12 30.95 10.11
CA ASN A 68 17.38 29.51 10.19
C ASN A 68 16.41 28.78 11.12
N LYS A 69 16.03 29.42 12.24
CA LYS A 69 15.04 28.85 13.16
C LYS A 69 13.67 28.75 12.49
N GLU A 70 13.22 29.80 11.82
CA GLU A 70 11.94 29.83 11.09
C GLU A 70 11.94 28.80 9.96
N LEU A 71 13.01 28.76 9.17
CA LEU A 71 13.16 27.79 8.07
C LEU A 71 13.11 26.34 8.59
N LYS A 72 13.80 26.06 9.70
CA LYS A 72 13.78 24.72 10.32
C LYS A 72 12.37 24.31 10.73
N VAL A 73 11.62 25.19 11.40
CA VAL A 73 10.24 24.93 11.80
C VAL A 73 9.36 24.69 10.57
N ALA A 74 9.47 25.53 9.55
CA ALA A 74 8.70 25.37 8.31
C ALA A 74 8.98 24.03 7.60
N ILE A 75 10.24 23.59 7.59
CA ILE A 75 10.63 22.29 7.03
C ILE A 75 10.03 21.15 7.87
N GLU A 76 10.15 21.21 9.20
CA GLU A 76 9.62 20.17 10.10
C GLU A 76 8.10 20.05 9.98
N ASP A 77 7.37 21.17 9.93
CA ASP A 77 5.92 21.20 9.73
C ASP A 77 5.53 20.63 8.37
N THR A 78 6.24 21.03 7.31
CA THR A 78 5.99 20.52 5.95
C THR A 78 6.23 19.02 5.88
N MET A 79 7.34 18.52 6.45
CA MET A 79 7.65 17.09 6.50
C MET A 79 6.59 16.32 7.27
N LYS A 80 6.12 16.85 8.39
CA LYS A 80 5.05 16.23 9.19
C LYS A 80 3.77 16.07 8.38
N THR A 81 3.37 17.11 7.64
CA THR A 81 2.21 17.07 6.75
C THR A 81 2.37 16.00 5.66
N HIS A 82 3.52 15.98 4.96
CA HIS A 82 3.78 14.99 3.91
C HIS A 82 3.79 13.54 4.45
N ILE A 83 4.33 13.31 5.65
CA ILE A 83 4.32 11.98 6.29
C ILE A 83 2.89 11.54 6.58
N GLN A 84 2.03 12.45 7.04
CA GLN A 84 0.64 12.14 7.32
C GLN A 84 -0.14 11.82 6.04
N GLU A 85 0.01 12.64 4.99
CA GLU A 85 -0.59 12.38 3.67
C GLU A 85 -0.12 11.04 3.08
N LEU A 86 1.19 10.74 3.16
CA LEU A 86 1.73 9.46 2.69
C LEU A 86 1.15 8.26 3.45
N ARG A 87 0.91 8.41 4.76
CA ARG A 87 0.27 7.37 5.58
C ARG A 87 -1.16 7.12 5.13
N GLU A 88 -1.93 8.19 4.91
CA GLU A 88 -3.32 8.10 4.45
C GLU A 88 -3.40 7.46 3.07
N GLN A 89 -2.57 7.90 2.12
CA GLN A 89 -2.48 7.30 0.79
C GLN A 89 -2.07 5.81 0.85
N SER A 90 -1.16 5.45 1.75
CA SER A 90 -0.77 4.05 1.95
C SER A 90 -1.93 3.20 2.48
N GLU A 91 -2.77 3.74 3.36
CA GLU A 91 -3.93 3.04 3.90
C GLU A 91 -5.01 2.86 2.83
N GLU A 92 -5.29 3.91 2.04
CA GLU A 92 -6.20 3.83 0.89
C GLU A 92 -5.73 2.79 -0.13
N LEU A 93 -4.43 2.81 -0.49
CA LEU A 93 -3.85 1.83 -1.42
C LEU A 93 -3.97 0.39 -0.90
N MET A 94 -3.73 0.18 0.40
CA MET A 94 -3.90 -1.12 1.04
C MET A 94 -5.36 -1.59 1.02
N ASN A 95 -6.31 -0.69 1.27
CA ASN A 95 -7.75 -0.98 1.20
C ASN A 95 -8.19 -1.30 -0.24
N ALA A 96 -7.75 -0.52 -1.22
CA ALA A 96 -8.01 -0.77 -2.64
C ALA A 96 -7.41 -2.12 -3.09
N THR A 97 -6.16 -2.41 -2.72
CA THR A 97 -5.49 -3.68 -3.02
C THR A 97 -6.24 -4.87 -2.40
N ARG A 98 -6.69 -4.74 -1.15
CA ARG A 98 -7.51 -5.76 -0.48
C ARG A 98 -8.85 -5.96 -1.19
N SER A 99 -9.49 -4.89 -1.63
CA SER A 99 -10.75 -4.95 -2.39
C SER A 99 -10.57 -5.70 -3.71
N VAL A 100 -9.54 -5.35 -4.49
CA VAL A 100 -9.22 -6.04 -5.75
C VAL A 100 -8.89 -7.52 -5.52
N SER A 101 -8.10 -7.83 -4.49
CA SER A 101 -7.78 -9.22 -4.13
C SER A 101 -9.04 -10.03 -3.78
N ASN A 102 -9.95 -9.47 -2.98
CA ASN A 102 -11.23 -10.09 -2.65
C ASN A 102 -12.10 -10.31 -3.90
N TYR A 103 -12.14 -9.33 -4.80
CA TYR A 103 -12.85 -9.43 -6.07
C TYR A 103 -12.30 -10.57 -6.94
N VAL A 104 -10.98 -10.63 -7.12
CA VAL A 104 -10.30 -11.68 -7.90
C VAL A 104 -10.61 -13.06 -7.33
N LEU A 105 -10.55 -13.23 -6.01
CA LEU A 105 -10.87 -14.49 -5.35
C LEU A 105 -12.32 -14.92 -5.62
N ARG A 106 -13.29 -14.00 -5.47
CA ARG A 106 -14.73 -14.31 -5.62
C ARG A 106 -15.17 -14.59 -7.06
N TYR A 107 -14.57 -13.92 -8.05
CA TYR A 107 -15.13 -13.87 -9.41
C TYR A 107 -14.17 -14.35 -10.51
N CYS A 108 -12.86 -14.25 -10.29
CA CYS A 108 -11.84 -14.52 -11.32
C CYS A 108 -11.03 -15.80 -11.07
N GLY A 109 -11.17 -16.43 -9.89
CA GLY A 109 -10.52 -17.70 -9.60
C GLY A 109 -10.95 -18.85 -10.52
N PRO A 110 -10.26 -20.01 -10.45
CA PRO A 110 -10.68 -21.21 -11.18
C PRO A 110 -12.15 -21.49 -10.93
N LYS A 111 -12.90 -21.74 -12.00
CA LYS A 111 -14.34 -22.02 -11.95
C LYS A 111 -14.65 -23.51 -12.08
N LYS A 112 -13.61 -24.32 -12.29
CA LYS A 112 -13.75 -25.75 -12.59
C LYS A 112 -12.74 -26.56 -11.80
N LEU A 113 -13.21 -27.68 -11.27
CA LEU A 113 -12.41 -28.75 -10.70
C LEU A 113 -12.64 -29.98 -11.57
N HIS A 114 -11.56 -30.62 -12.00
CA HIS A 114 -11.60 -31.90 -12.70
C HIS A 114 -10.90 -32.96 -11.86
N TRP A 115 -11.52 -34.13 -11.73
CA TRP A 115 -10.97 -35.23 -10.97
C TRP A 115 -11.05 -36.52 -11.78
N TYR A 116 -9.89 -37.13 -12.01
CA TYR A 116 -9.76 -38.42 -12.67
C TYR A 116 -9.59 -39.48 -11.59
N PHE A 117 -10.70 -40.12 -11.22
CA PHE A 117 -10.69 -41.22 -10.27
C PHE A 117 -10.19 -42.50 -10.95
N LYS A 118 -9.38 -43.30 -10.25
CA LYS A 118 -8.89 -44.61 -10.68
C LYS A 118 -9.25 -45.66 -9.63
N GLY A 119 -9.37 -46.93 -10.02
CA GLY A 119 -9.76 -48.00 -9.09
C GLY A 119 -11.28 -48.20 -9.03
N TRP A 120 -11.98 -47.98 -10.15
CA TRP A 120 -13.44 -48.07 -10.22
C TRP A 120 -13.99 -49.44 -9.85
N GLU A 121 -13.38 -50.52 -10.34
CA GLU A 121 -13.82 -51.89 -10.08
C GLU A 121 -13.70 -52.25 -8.58
N ASP A 122 -12.56 -51.96 -7.97
CA ASP A 122 -12.33 -52.21 -6.54
C ASP A 122 -13.26 -51.36 -5.66
N PHE A 123 -13.54 -50.12 -6.10
CA PHE A 123 -14.44 -49.22 -5.40
C PHE A 123 -15.88 -49.71 -5.43
N LYS A 124 -16.38 -50.15 -6.60
CA LYS A 124 -17.68 -50.80 -6.74
C LYS A 124 -17.79 -52.05 -5.89
N LYS A 125 -16.80 -52.94 -5.96
CA LYS A 125 -16.78 -54.18 -5.16
C LYS A 125 -16.88 -53.88 -3.66
N SER A 126 -16.11 -52.89 -3.20
CA SER A 126 -16.18 -52.44 -1.80
C SER A 126 -17.56 -51.91 -1.41
N ALA A 127 -18.23 -51.19 -2.31
CA ALA A 127 -19.59 -50.68 -2.09
C ALA A 127 -20.63 -51.81 -2.07
N LEU A 128 -20.50 -52.81 -2.95
CA LEU A 128 -21.34 -54.01 -2.97
C LEU A 128 -21.21 -54.80 -1.67
N ASP A 129 -19.98 -55.02 -1.21
CA ASP A 129 -19.71 -55.82 -0.01
C ASP A 129 -20.18 -55.14 1.29
N ARG A 130 -20.13 -53.79 1.35
CA ARG A 130 -20.41 -53.00 2.56
C ARG A 130 -21.72 -52.23 2.53
N GLY A 131 -22.44 -52.23 1.40
CA GLY A 131 -23.61 -51.39 1.15
C GLY A 131 -23.29 -49.93 0.83
N PHE A 132 -22.13 -49.42 1.27
CA PHE A 132 -21.73 -48.02 1.09
C PHE A 132 -20.22 -47.88 0.91
N LYS A 133 -19.80 -47.00 0.01
CA LYS A 133 -18.41 -46.56 -0.11
C LYS A 133 -18.34 -45.12 -0.57
N GLU A 134 -17.48 -44.32 0.05
CA GLU A 134 -17.21 -42.94 -0.38
C GLU A 134 -15.71 -42.66 -0.53
N THR A 135 -15.39 -41.63 -1.31
CA THR A 135 -14.06 -41.04 -1.39
C THR A 135 -14.12 -39.61 -1.92
N ASN A 136 -13.10 -38.82 -1.54
CA ASN A 136 -12.99 -37.43 -1.91
C ASN A 136 -11.93 -37.21 -2.99
N SER A 137 -12.14 -36.21 -3.84
CA SER A 137 -11.08 -35.64 -4.67
C SER A 137 -10.06 -34.89 -3.80
N PRO A 138 -8.87 -34.58 -4.35
CA PRO A 138 -8.03 -33.55 -3.77
C PRO A 138 -8.78 -32.21 -3.63
N PHE A 139 -8.34 -31.40 -2.67
CA PHE A 139 -8.86 -30.05 -2.47
C PHE A 139 -8.37 -29.09 -3.55
N LEU A 140 -9.24 -28.20 -4.01
CA LEU A 140 -8.91 -27.13 -4.94
C LEU A 140 -9.72 -25.88 -4.60
N TYR A 141 -9.10 -24.72 -4.78
CA TYR A 141 -9.82 -23.45 -4.66
C TYR A 141 -10.65 -23.16 -5.91
N VAL A 142 -11.97 -23.10 -5.76
CA VAL A 142 -12.93 -22.74 -6.80
C VAL A 142 -13.70 -21.50 -6.37
N CYS A 143 -13.62 -20.41 -7.15
CA CYS A 143 -14.16 -19.09 -6.78
C CYS A 143 -13.74 -18.64 -5.36
N GLY A 144 -12.51 -18.99 -4.96
CA GLY A 144 -11.94 -18.64 -3.66
C GLY A 144 -12.29 -19.60 -2.51
N TYR A 145 -13.31 -20.46 -2.68
CA TYR A 145 -13.72 -21.47 -1.70
C TYR A 145 -12.84 -22.73 -1.80
N ASN A 146 -12.41 -23.28 -0.67
CA ASN A 146 -11.67 -24.53 -0.63
C ASN A 146 -12.65 -25.71 -0.78
N VAL A 147 -12.68 -26.36 -1.93
CA VAL A 147 -13.67 -27.39 -2.24
C VAL A 147 -13.05 -28.72 -2.63
N CYS A 148 -13.79 -29.80 -2.42
CA CYS A 148 -13.54 -31.09 -3.06
C CYS A 148 -14.84 -31.71 -3.54
N LEU A 149 -14.74 -32.63 -4.50
CA LEU A 149 -15.83 -33.54 -4.84
C LEU A 149 -15.82 -34.72 -3.88
N CYS A 150 -16.98 -35.15 -3.43
CA CYS A 150 -17.17 -36.45 -2.80
C CYS A 150 -18.02 -37.30 -3.74
N MET A 151 -17.52 -38.47 -4.09
CA MET A 151 -18.33 -39.50 -4.74
C MET A 151 -18.66 -40.57 -3.70
N ASN A 152 -19.89 -41.07 -3.74
CA ASN A 152 -20.27 -42.27 -3.01
C ASN A 152 -21.02 -43.25 -3.90
N LEU A 153 -20.92 -44.53 -3.54
CA LEU A 153 -21.73 -45.60 -4.10
C LEU A 153 -22.57 -46.18 -2.98
N ILE A 154 -23.88 -46.23 -3.22
CA ILE A 154 -24.85 -46.84 -2.32
C ILE A 154 -25.43 -48.06 -3.03
N HIS A 155 -25.35 -49.22 -2.39
CA HIS A 155 -25.95 -50.45 -2.89
C HIS A 155 -27.25 -50.73 -2.14
N GLU A 156 -28.37 -50.59 -2.84
CA GLU A 156 -29.71 -50.84 -2.30
C GLU A 156 -30.54 -51.60 -3.34
N GLU A 157 -31.35 -52.56 -2.89
CA GLU A 157 -32.33 -53.30 -3.71
C GLU A 157 -31.75 -53.91 -5.01
N GLY A 158 -30.49 -54.37 -4.96
CA GLY A 158 -29.82 -55.01 -6.09
C GLY A 158 -29.26 -54.04 -7.14
N GLN A 159 -29.28 -52.73 -6.86
CA GLN A 159 -28.67 -51.70 -7.69
C GLN A 159 -27.61 -50.92 -6.91
N THR A 160 -26.52 -50.56 -7.59
CA THR A 160 -25.51 -49.65 -7.05
C THR A 160 -25.59 -48.31 -7.77
N VAL A 161 -25.89 -47.27 -7.00
CA VAL A 161 -26.13 -45.90 -7.48
C VAL A 161 -24.98 -44.99 -7.07
N LEU A 162 -24.58 -44.10 -7.97
CA LEU A 162 -23.59 -43.07 -7.75
C LEU A 162 -24.24 -41.79 -7.21
N GLY A 163 -23.81 -41.37 -6.02
CA GLY A 163 -24.01 -40.01 -5.52
C GLY A 163 -22.77 -39.15 -5.75
N LEU A 164 -22.99 -37.84 -5.92
CA LEU A 164 -21.93 -36.86 -6.16
C LEU A 164 -22.28 -35.55 -5.45
N PHE A 165 -21.33 -35.05 -4.66
CA PHE A 165 -21.50 -33.90 -3.79
C PHE A 165 -20.31 -32.95 -3.86
N MET A 166 -20.58 -31.65 -3.72
CA MET A 166 -19.57 -30.66 -3.41
C MET A 166 -19.44 -30.56 -1.89
N PHE A 167 -18.21 -30.65 -1.40
CA PHE A 167 -17.85 -30.33 -0.02
C PHE A 167 -17.09 -29.01 0.00
N ILE A 168 -17.52 -28.09 0.85
CA ILE A 168 -16.77 -26.87 1.16
C ILE A 168 -16.03 -27.11 2.47
N ARG A 169 -14.71 -27.02 2.45
CA ARG A 169 -13.85 -27.25 3.61
C ARG A 169 -13.27 -25.92 4.11
N PRO A 170 -12.79 -25.86 5.37
CA PRO A 170 -12.12 -24.67 5.88
C PRO A 170 -11.01 -24.21 4.95
N GLY A 171 -10.99 -22.92 4.64
CA GLY A 171 -10.05 -22.29 3.72
C GLY A 171 -9.48 -21.00 4.29
N VAL A 172 -8.28 -20.64 3.83
CA VAL A 172 -7.61 -19.39 4.25
C VAL A 172 -8.36 -18.11 3.81
N ASN A 173 -9.33 -18.25 2.91
CA ASN A 173 -10.10 -17.14 2.35
C ASN A 173 -11.48 -16.98 3.00
N ASP A 174 -11.89 -17.85 3.92
CA ASP A 174 -13.29 -17.94 4.37
C ASP A 174 -13.83 -16.61 4.93
N SER A 175 -13.01 -15.83 5.63
CA SER A 175 -13.39 -14.52 6.18
C SER A 175 -13.62 -13.43 5.12
N LYS A 176 -13.18 -13.66 3.88
CA LYS A 176 -13.26 -12.72 2.75
C LYS A 176 -14.34 -13.11 1.75
N LEU A 177 -14.94 -14.28 1.87
CA LEU A 177 -15.94 -14.81 0.95
C LEU A 177 -17.36 -14.53 1.45
N GLU A 178 -18.32 -14.70 0.55
CA GLU A 178 -19.74 -14.59 0.87
C GLU A 178 -20.25 -15.88 1.49
N TRP A 179 -21.05 -15.77 2.55
CA TRP A 179 -21.68 -16.89 3.23
C TRP A 179 -23.15 -16.57 3.53
N PRO A 180 -24.05 -17.57 3.45
CA PRO A 180 -23.81 -18.93 2.94
C PRO A 180 -23.41 -18.94 1.46
N PHE A 181 -22.77 -20.02 1.01
CA PHE A 181 -22.45 -20.23 -0.39
C PHE A 181 -23.73 -20.20 -1.23
N SER A 182 -23.78 -19.29 -2.20
CA SER A 182 -25.01 -18.95 -2.93
C SER A 182 -24.87 -19.06 -4.46
N LYS A 183 -23.76 -19.59 -4.97
CA LYS A 183 -23.50 -19.69 -6.41
C LYS A 183 -24.17 -20.92 -7.01
N THR A 184 -24.57 -20.82 -8.27
CA THR A 184 -24.99 -21.99 -9.06
C THR A 184 -23.76 -22.80 -9.45
N TYR A 185 -23.87 -24.12 -9.37
CA TYR A 185 -22.81 -25.02 -9.81
C TYR A 185 -23.37 -26.31 -10.40
N THR A 186 -22.55 -26.93 -11.25
CA THR A 186 -22.84 -28.21 -11.91
C THR A 186 -21.82 -29.23 -11.47
N LEU A 187 -22.31 -30.38 -11.02
CA LEU A 187 -21.52 -31.58 -10.74
C LEU A 187 -21.76 -32.60 -11.85
N GLY A 188 -20.77 -33.44 -12.17
CA GLY A 188 -21.06 -34.54 -13.08
C GLY A 188 -19.88 -35.41 -13.48
N VAL A 189 -20.17 -36.31 -14.41
CA VAL A 189 -19.21 -37.22 -15.06
C VAL A 189 -19.15 -36.88 -16.55
N ILE A 190 -17.94 -36.80 -17.11
CA ILE A 190 -17.67 -36.52 -18.52
C ILE A 190 -17.26 -37.81 -19.21
N HIS A 191 -17.83 -38.07 -20.40
CA HIS A 191 -17.41 -39.21 -21.20
C HIS A 191 -16.00 -38.96 -21.79
N PRO A 192 -15.06 -39.91 -21.66
CA PRO A 192 -13.63 -39.69 -21.93
C PRO A 192 -13.34 -39.39 -23.40
N LYS A 193 -14.16 -39.89 -24.34
CA LYS A 193 -14.00 -39.69 -25.79
C LYS A 193 -14.91 -38.63 -26.38
N ASP A 194 -16.00 -38.31 -25.68
CA ASP A 194 -17.02 -37.37 -26.15
C ASP A 194 -17.36 -36.39 -25.03
N LYS A 195 -16.68 -35.24 -25.03
CA LYS A 195 -16.85 -34.23 -23.98
C LYS A 195 -18.23 -33.58 -23.98
N ALA A 196 -19.07 -33.78 -25.00
CA ALA A 196 -20.44 -33.28 -25.00
C ALA A 196 -21.37 -34.23 -24.24
N LYS A 197 -21.08 -35.54 -24.24
CA LYS A 197 -21.82 -36.55 -23.47
C LYS A 197 -21.43 -36.49 -21.98
N ARG A 198 -22.37 -36.06 -21.14
CA ARG A 198 -22.17 -35.87 -19.69
C ARG A 198 -23.40 -36.34 -18.91
N LYS A 199 -23.19 -36.87 -17.71
CA LYS A 199 -24.25 -37.02 -16.69
C LYS A 199 -24.03 -35.90 -15.68
N ILE A 200 -25.02 -35.01 -15.53
CA ILE A 200 -24.87 -33.78 -14.74
C ILE A 200 -25.99 -33.60 -13.73
N HIS A 201 -25.67 -32.88 -12.66
CA HIS A 201 -26.62 -32.36 -11.70
C HIS A 201 -26.30 -30.89 -11.45
N GLU A 202 -27.28 -30.03 -11.69
CA GLU A 202 -27.16 -28.58 -11.44
C GLU A 202 -27.80 -28.23 -10.11
N VAL A 203 -27.10 -27.39 -9.36
CA VAL A 203 -27.50 -26.93 -8.04
C VAL A 203 -27.48 -25.41 -8.03
N ASP A 204 -28.63 -24.82 -7.71
CA ASP A 204 -28.75 -23.40 -7.39
C ASP A 204 -28.69 -23.24 -5.87
N ALA A 205 -27.48 -23.04 -5.34
CA ALA A 205 -27.24 -22.98 -3.91
C ALA A 205 -27.97 -21.82 -3.20
N SER A 206 -28.33 -20.76 -3.94
CA SER A 206 -29.08 -19.62 -3.40
C SER A 206 -30.46 -20.03 -2.85
N LYS A 207 -31.04 -21.12 -3.39
CA LYS A 207 -32.35 -21.66 -2.99
C LYS A 207 -32.30 -22.56 -1.75
N SER A 208 -31.10 -22.85 -1.23
CA SER A 208 -30.89 -23.77 -0.11
C SER A 208 -29.96 -23.15 0.93
N SER A 209 -30.07 -21.83 1.13
CA SER A 209 -29.18 -21.04 1.99
C SER A 209 -29.24 -21.41 3.46
N ASP A 210 -30.25 -22.16 3.90
CA ASP A 210 -30.40 -22.74 5.23
C ASP A 210 -29.64 -24.07 5.41
N THR A 211 -29.13 -24.65 4.32
CA THR A 211 -28.45 -25.94 4.33
C THR A 211 -27.09 -25.83 5.04
N PRO A 212 -26.81 -26.66 6.06
CA PRO A 212 -25.56 -26.62 6.81
C PRO A 212 -24.29 -26.81 5.95
N ALA A 213 -24.37 -27.59 4.87
CA ALA A 213 -23.27 -27.84 3.93
C ALA A 213 -22.82 -26.60 3.13
N LEU A 214 -23.67 -25.55 3.09
CA LEU A 214 -23.39 -24.29 2.39
C LEU A 214 -22.99 -23.16 3.34
N GLN A 215 -23.03 -23.40 4.65
CA GLN A 215 -22.58 -22.43 5.66
C GLN A 215 -21.05 -22.38 5.73
N ILE A 216 -20.53 -21.36 6.41
CA ILE A 216 -19.10 -21.29 6.71
C ILE A 216 -18.67 -22.57 7.45
N PRO A 217 -17.70 -23.34 6.91
CA PRO A 217 -17.34 -24.62 7.48
C PRO A 217 -16.67 -24.41 8.83
N LYS A 218 -17.21 -25.08 9.86
CA LYS A 218 -16.53 -25.22 11.16
C LYS A 218 -15.42 -26.27 11.04
N GLN A 219 -14.52 -26.35 12.02
CA GLN A 219 -13.52 -27.43 12.06
C GLN A 219 -14.21 -28.80 11.90
N GLY A 220 -13.83 -29.56 10.87
CA GLY A 220 -14.44 -30.85 10.54
C GLY A 220 -15.77 -30.74 9.77
N GLY A 221 -15.92 -29.80 8.83
CA GLY A 221 -17.15 -29.69 8.02
C GLY A 221 -17.44 -30.96 7.22
N ASP A 222 -18.32 -31.83 7.72
CA ASP A 222 -18.52 -33.20 7.23
C ASP A 222 -19.70 -33.38 6.27
N LEU A 223 -20.33 -32.28 5.83
CA LEU A 223 -21.52 -32.33 4.99
C LEU A 223 -21.23 -31.80 3.59
N GLY A 224 -21.64 -32.57 2.59
CA GLY A 224 -21.65 -32.16 1.19
C GLY A 224 -23.05 -31.84 0.69
N PHE A 225 -23.14 -31.05 -0.37
CA PHE A 225 -24.38 -30.75 -1.06
C PHE A 225 -24.30 -31.18 -2.52
N GLY A 226 -25.37 -31.81 -3.03
CA GLY A 226 -25.38 -32.43 -4.35
C GLY A 226 -26.52 -33.44 -4.48
N THR A 227 -26.26 -34.53 -5.21
CA THR A 227 -27.26 -35.57 -5.49
C THR A 227 -26.82 -36.94 -5.00
N THR A 228 -27.75 -37.72 -4.47
CA THR A 228 -27.55 -39.14 -4.11
C THR A 228 -27.74 -40.09 -5.29
N THR A 229 -28.32 -39.62 -6.41
CA THR A 229 -28.80 -40.47 -7.52
C THR A 229 -28.39 -39.94 -8.90
N LEU A 230 -27.10 -39.66 -9.10
CA LEU A 230 -26.61 -39.12 -10.38
C LEU A 230 -26.77 -40.11 -11.54
N SER A 231 -26.38 -41.38 -11.34
CA SER A 231 -26.51 -42.46 -12.34
C SER A 231 -26.27 -43.82 -11.67
N SER A 232 -26.69 -44.91 -12.33
CA SER A 232 -26.32 -46.26 -11.90
C SER A 232 -24.93 -46.66 -12.41
N THR A 233 -24.23 -47.49 -11.66
CA THR A 233 -22.92 -48.06 -12.08
C THR A 233 -23.02 -48.78 -13.43
N ASN A 234 -24.05 -49.60 -13.62
CA ASN A 234 -24.33 -50.32 -14.87
C ASN A 234 -24.54 -49.38 -16.07
N GLU A 235 -25.18 -48.23 -15.87
CA GLU A 235 -25.40 -47.23 -16.92
C GLU A 235 -24.10 -46.53 -17.30
N LEU A 236 -23.29 -46.13 -16.31
CA LEU A 236 -21.98 -45.50 -16.55
C LEU A 236 -21.06 -46.40 -17.39
N GLU A 237 -21.05 -47.69 -17.11
CA GLU A 237 -20.25 -48.68 -17.86
C GLU A 237 -20.81 -48.94 -19.25
N ARG A 238 -22.11 -49.25 -19.34
CA ARG A 238 -22.79 -49.51 -20.62
C ARG A 238 -22.67 -48.34 -21.58
N GLU A 239 -22.69 -47.12 -21.06
CA GLU A 239 -22.57 -45.89 -21.85
C GLU A 239 -21.13 -45.43 -22.11
N GLY A 240 -20.12 -46.14 -21.59
CA GLY A 240 -18.70 -45.90 -21.87
C GLY A 240 -18.06 -44.76 -21.07
N PHE A 241 -18.68 -44.30 -19.97
CA PHE A 241 -18.09 -43.29 -19.09
C PHE A 241 -16.86 -43.82 -18.35
N VAL A 242 -16.90 -45.10 -17.97
CA VAL A 242 -15.76 -45.80 -17.37
C VAL A 242 -14.80 -46.20 -18.50
N ASN A 243 -13.54 -45.78 -18.39
CA ASN A 243 -12.50 -46.16 -19.34
C ASN A 243 -11.20 -46.42 -18.59
N ASP A 244 -10.61 -47.61 -18.80
CA ASP A 244 -9.38 -48.02 -18.12
C ASP A 244 -9.47 -47.87 -16.59
N ASP A 245 -10.52 -48.47 -16.02
CA ASP A 245 -10.81 -48.48 -14.58
C ASP A 245 -10.89 -47.06 -13.95
N SER A 246 -11.22 -46.07 -14.78
CA SER A 246 -11.20 -44.65 -14.42
C SER A 246 -12.47 -43.91 -14.81
N LEU A 247 -12.81 -42.90 -14.01
CA LEU A 247 -13.92 -41.96 -14.24
C LEU A 247 -13.44 -40.52 -14.19
N HIS A 248 -13.99 -39.69 -15.07
CA HIS A 248 -13.71 -38.25 -15.11
C HIS A 248 -14.86 -37.45 -14.51
N PHE A 249 -14.69 -37.00 -13.27
CA PHE A 249 -15.62 -36.11 -12.59
C PHE A 249 -15.28 -34.64 -12.82
N PHE A 250 -16.29 -33.79 -12.70
CA PHE A 250 -16.10 -32.36 -12.65
C PHE A 250 -17.07 -31.66 -11.71
N LEU A 251 -16.62 -30.50 -11.23
CA LEU A 251 -17.43 -29.46 -10.61
C LEU A 251 -17.18 -28.18 -11.42
N GLN A 252 -18.24 -27.48 -11.80
CA GLN A 252 -18.16 -26.18 -12.45
C GLN A 252 -19.06 -25.20 -11.69
N VAL A 253 -18.49 -24.09 -11.21
CA VAL A 253 -19.26 -22.99 -10.61
C VAL A 253 -19.53 -21.96 -11.69
N GLU A 254 -20.78 -21.55 -11.82
CA GLU A 254 -21.16 -20.55 -12.81
C GLU A 254 -20.59 -19.18 -12.43
N PRO A 255 -20.13 -18.39 -13.42
CA PRO A 255 -19.82 -16.99 -13.18
C PRO A 255 -21.05 -16.31 -12.60
N SER A 256 -20.93 -15.70 -11.42
CA SER A 256 -21.94 -14.74 -10.98
C SER A 256 -21.84 -13.52 -11.91
N CYS A 257 -22.54 -13.58 -13.04
CA CYS A 257 -22.76 -12.47 -13.95
C CYS A 257 -23.81 -11.56 -13.32
N SER A 258 -23.35 -10.62 -12.52
CA SER A 258 -24.00 -9.31 -12.43
C SER A 258 -22.98 -8.29 -12.89
N PHE A 259 -23.42 -7.31 -13.68
CA PHE A 259 -22.63 -6.18 -14.21
C PHE A 259 -21.84 -6.41 -15.51
N LEU A 260 -22.56 -6.83 -16.56
CA LEU A 260 -22.37 -6.28 -17.91
C LEU A 260 -23.63 -5.51 -18.32
N THR A 261 -23.97 -4.48 -17.55
CA THR A 261 -24.87 -3.41 -17.98
C THR A 261 -24.27 -2.11 -17.47
N GLY A 262 -23.30 -1.60 -18.22
CA GLY A 262 -22.92 -0.19 -18.23
C GLY A 262 -23.53 0.45 -19.47
#